data_AF-A0A815T9U7-F1
#
_entry.id   AF-A0A815T9U7-F1
#
_cell.length_a   1.000
_cell.length_b   1.000
_cell.length_c   1.000
_cell.angle_alpha   90.00
_cell.angle_beta   90.00
_cell.angle_gamma   90.00
#
_symmetry.space_group_name_H-M   'P 1'
#
loop_
_entity.id
_entity.type
_entity.pdbx_description
1 polymer ?
#
loop_
_entity_poly.entity_id
_entity_poly.type
_entity_poly.pdbx_seq_one_letter_code
_entity_poly.pdbx_strand_id
1 'polypeptide(L)'
;MSTTIKKKKKVRPRGLYLKQKLVNAVTAVLDDEMTSVFAQTEYGVPQSTIRMHVNNVSLGIGGGRRSYLNNQQEGYLVDLIKSLELIGIRLTKNILKKVIGEYITSVSQTQRLT
;
A
#
# COMPACT_ATOMS: atom_id res chain seq x y z
N MET A 1 -16.09 46.49 6.23
CA MET A 1 -15.04 45.49 5.92
C MET A 1 -15.62 44.10 6.12
N SER A 2 -15.80 43.31 5.06
CA SER A 2 -16.41 41.97 5.14
C SER A 2 -15.32 40.92 5.35
N THR A 3 -15.33 40.25 6.50
CA THR A 3 -14.37 39.20 6.84
C THR A 3 -14.85 37.85 6.31
N THR A 4 -14.26 37.40 5.21
CA THR A 4 -14.52 36.07 4.64
C THR A 4 -13.90 35.00 5.54
N ILE A 5 -14.70 34.36 6.39
CA ILE A 5 -14.28 33.22 7.20
C ILE A 5 -14.05 32.02 6.27
N LYS A 6 -12.79 31.63 6.05
CA LYS A 6 -12.44 30.39 5.33
C LYS A 6 -12.96 29.18 6.10
N LYS A 7 -14.04 28.55 5.62
CA LYS A 7 -14.55 27.28 6.17
C LYS A 7 -13.44 26.23 6.11
N LYS A 8 -13.07 25.65 7.26
CA LYS A 8 -12.12 24.52 7.33
C LYS A 8 -12.67 23.35 6.51
N LYS A 9 -11.89 22.88 5.53
CA LYS A 9 -12.24 21.73 4.68
C LYS A 9 -12.29 20.48 5.58
N LYS A 10 -13.48 19.88 5.74
CA LYS A 10 -13.69 18.66 6.54
C LYS A 10 -12.91 17.51 5.87
N VAL A 11 -11.75 17.15 6.43
CA VAL A 11 -10.95 16.03 5.91
C VAL A 11 -11.73 14.75 6.17
N ARG A 12 -12.19 14.08 5.10
CA ARG A 12 -12.85 12.78 5.23
C ARG A 12 -11.83 11.78 5.79
N PRO A 13 -12.17 10.97 6.80
CA PRO A 13 -11.26 9.95 7.32
C PRO A 13 -10.86 9.02 6.18
N ARG A 14 -9.55 8.83 6.00
CA ARG A 14 -9.01 7.96 4.94
C ARG A 14 -9.24 6.50 5.33
N GLY A 15 -9.85 5.71 4.44
CA GLY A 15 -9.85 4.24 4.54
C GLY A 15 -10.81 3.60 5.56
N LEU A 16 -12.00 4.19 5.79
CA LEU A 16 -13.00 3.61 6.71
C LEU A 16 -13.84 2.47 6.07
N TYR A 17 -13.27 1.75 5.11
CA TYR A 17 -13.91 0.62 4.42
C TYR A 17 -13.00 -0.60 4.43
N LEU A 18 -13.60 -1.79 4.54
CA LEU A 18 -12.86 -3.04 4.50
C LEU A 18 -12.22 -3.25 3.12
N LYS A 19 -11.02 -3.84 3.08
CA LYS A 19 -10.33 -4.16 1.82
C LYS A 19 -11.21 -5.00 0.88
N GLN A 20 -11.98 -5.94 1.41
CA GLN A 20 -12.89 -6.76 0.60
C GLN A 20 -13.95 -5.93 -0.12
N LYS A 21 -14.49 -4.89 0.54
CA LYS A 21 -15.48 -3.99 -0.08
C LYS A 21 -14.87 -3.20 -1.24
N LEU A 22 -13.60 -2.80 -1.12
CA LEU A 22 -12.88 -2.17 -2.23
C LEU A 22 -12.69 -3.15 -3.40
N VAL A 23 -12.27 -4.39 -3.13
CA VAL A 23 -12.08 -5.41 -4.18
C VAL A 23 -13.40 -5.65 -4.90
N ASN A 24 -14.47 -5.95 -4.17
CA ASN A 24 -15.79 -6.20 -4.77
C ASN A 24 -16.30 -5.01 -5.59
N ALA A 25 -16.15 -3.78 -5.07
CA ALA A 25 -16.57 -2.58 -5.77
C ALA A 25 -15.78 -2.30 -7.05
N VAL A 26 -14.50 -2.62 -7.08
CA VAL A 26 -13.66 -2.45 -8.28
C VAL A 26 -13.94 -3.54 -9.29
N THR A 27 -14.07 -4.79 -8.86
CA THR A 27 -14.40 -5.93 -9.73
C THR A 27 -15.75 -5.74 -10.42
N ALA A 28 -16.81 -5.40 -9.68
CA ALA A 28 -18.14 -5.19 -10.27
C ALA A 28 -18.19 -4.02 -11.29
N VAL A 29 -17.27 -3.05 -11.18
CA VAL A 29 -17.15 -1.96 -12.18
C VAL A 29 -16.28 -2.36 -13.36
N LEU A 30 -15.28 -3.23 -13.17
CA LEU A 30 -14.43 -3.76 -14.25
C LEU A 30 -15.20 -4.77 -15.12
N ASP A 31 -16.09 -5.54 -14.52
CA ASP A 31 -16.90 -6.55 -15.20
C ASP A 31 -18.18 -5.96 -15.82
N ASP A 32 -18.28 -4.61 -15.89
CA ASP A 32 -19.44 -3.85 -16.39
C ASP A 32 -20.79 -4.19 -15.72
N GLU A 33 -20.78 -4.85 -14.55
CA GLU A 33 -21.99 -5.17 -13.78
C GLU A 33 -22.66 -3.90 -13.22
N MET A 34 -21.87 -2.87 -12.89
CA MET A 34 -22.38 -1.60 -12.39
C MET A 34 -21.44 -0.42 -12.62
N THR A 35 -21.99 0.80 -12.55
CA THR A 35 -21.18 2.03 -12.63
C THR A 35 -20.50 2.34 -11.30
N SER A 36 -19.39 3.10 -11.33
CA SER A 36 -18.69 3.52 -10.09
C SER A 36 -19.56 4.37 -9.15
N VAL A 37 -20.62 5.01 -9.66
CA VAL A 37 -21.58 5.76 -8.83
C VAL A 37 -22.40 4.77 -8.00
N PHE A 38 -22.89 3.72 -8.65
CA PHE A 38 -23.71 2.70 -8.00
C PHE A 38 -22.88 1.88 -7.00
N ALA A 39 -21.66 1.50 -7.39
CA ALA A 39 -20.72 0.79 -6.53
C ALA A 39 -20.35 1.58 -5.24
N GLN A 40 -20.33 2.91 -5.30
CA GLN A 40 -20.12 3.71 -4.08
C GLN A 40 -21.26 3.52 -3.08
N THR A 41 -22.50 3.53 -3.56
CA THR A 41 -23.69 3.40 -2.72
C THR A 41 -23.78 2.00 -2.12
N GLU A 42 -23.49 0.98 -2.92
CA GLU A 42 -23.56 -0.42 -2.52
C GLU A 42 -22.45 -0.82 -1.53
N TYR A 43 -21.20 -0.47 -1.84
CA TYR A 43 -20.04 -0.94 -1.07
C TYR A 43 -19.49 0.10 -0.08
N GLY A 44 -20.01 1.33 -0.07
CA GLY A 44 -19.57 2.40 0.83
C GLY A 44 -18.14 2.90 0.56
N VAL A 45 -17.59 2.59 -0.61
CA VAL A 45 -16.24 3.02 -1.04
C VAL A 45 -16.38 4.29 -1.88
N PRO A 46 -15.59 5.37 -1.64
CA PRO A 46 -15.71 6.59 -2.42
C PRO A 46 -15.53 6.34 -3.92
N GLN A 47 -16.41 6.91 -4.76
CA GLN A 47 -16.33 6.79 -6.22
C GLN A 47 -14.94 7.15 -6.77
N SER A 48 -14.30 8.20 -6.23
CA SER A 48 -12.95 8.60 -6.63
C SER A 48 -11.91 7.50 -6.41
N THR A 49 -12.05 6.73 -5.32
CA THR A 49 -11.19 5.60 -5.00
C THR A 49 -11.44 4.44 -5.96
N ILE A 50 -12.70 4.11 -6.21
CA ILE A 50 -13.08 3.05 -7.16
C ILE A 50 -12.53 3.38 -8.55
N ARG A 51 -12.79 4.58 -9.07
CA ARG A 51 -12.28 5.05 -10.37
C ARG A 51 -10.75 5.01 -10.44
N MET A 52 -10.06 5.40 -9.37
CA MET A 52 -8.59 5.35 -9.33
C MET A 52 -8.07 3.91 -9.50
N HIS A 53 -8.70 2.93 -8.85
CA HIS A 53 -8.32 1.51 -8.93
C HIS A 53 -8.82 0.79 -10.18
N VAL A 54 -9.89 1.29 -10.82
CA VAL A 54 -10.32 0.84 -12.15
C VAL A 54 -9.33 1.32 -13.21
N ASN A 55 -8.95 2.60 -13.16
CA ASN A 55 -8.03 3.20 -14.14
C ASN A 55 -6.56 2.77 -13.94
N ASN A 56 -6.17 2.46 -12.71
CA ASN A 56 -4.89 1.84 -12.40
C ASN A 56 -5.19 0.51 -11.71
N VAL A 57 -5.10 -0.61 -12.45
CA VAL A 57 -5.36 -2.00 -11.99
C VAL A 57 -4.29 -2.46 -10.99
N SER A 58 -4.06 -1.65 -9.97
CA SER A 58 -3.22 -1.86 -8.82
C SER A 58 -4.16 -1.72 -7.63
N LEU A 59 -4.65 -2.85 -7.12
CA LEU A 59 -5.38 -2.91 -5.83
C LEU A 59 -4.44 -2.76 -4.62
N GLY A 60 -3.16 -2.45 -4.87
CA GLY A 60 -2.21 -2.07 -3.84
C GLY A 60 -2.66 -0.78 -3.16
N ILE A 61 -2.67 -0.77 -1.83
CA ILE A 61 -2.81 0.44 -1.03
C ILE A 61 -1.50 1.21 -1.19
N GLY A 62 -1.33 1.90 -2.31
CA GLY A 62 -0.18 2.75 -2.62
C GLY A 62 -0.24 4.03 -1.78
N GLY A 63 -0.01 3.91 -0.48
CA GLY A 63 -0.09 5.01 0.48
C GLY A 63 1.08 5.04 1.47
N GLY A 64 2.20 4.39 1.15
CA GLY A 64 3.40 4.31 1.98
C GLY A 64 4.56 5.12 1.43
N ARG A 65 5.55 5.37 2.29
CA ARG A 65 6.88 5.84 1.86
C ARG A 65 7.42 4.83 0.83
N ARG A 66 8.00 5.33 -0.26
CA ARG A 66 8.67 4.46 -1.26
C ARG A 66 9.68 3.59 -0.53
N SER A 67 9.70 2.30 -0.85
CA SER A 67 10.71 1.39 -0.33
C SER A 67 12.10 1.84 -0.81
N TYR A 68 13.12 1.57 0.01
CA TYR A 68 14.51 1.75 -0.38
C TYR A 68 15.00 0.60 -1.27
N LEU A 69 14.22 -0.49 -1.36
CA LEU A 69 14.53 -1.68 -2.13
C LEU A 69 13.56 -1.79 -3.33
N ASN A 70 14.05 -2.34 -4.43
CA ASN A 70 13.18 -2.74 -5.54
C ASN A 70 12.54 -4.12 -5.26
N ASN A 71 11.55 -4.51 -6.05
CA ASN A 71 10.80 -5.76 -5.84
C ASN A 71 11.69 -7.01 -5.79
N GLN A 72 12.77 -7.05 -6.57
CA GLN A 72 13.69 -8.20 -6.58
C GLN A 72 14.50 -8.27 -5.27
N GLN A 73 15.00 -7.12 -4.81
CA GLN A 73 15.75 -7.01 -3.55
C GLN A 73 14.87 -7.30 -2.34
N GLU A 74 13.61 -6.84 -2.35
CA GLU A 74 12.64 -7.20 -1.33
C GLU A 74 12.33 -8.70 -1.32
N GLY A 75 12.14 -9.30 -2.50
CA GLY A 75 11.93 -10.74 -2.64
C GLY A 75 13.08 -11.55 -2.04
N TYR A 76 14.31 -11.21 -2.42
CA TYR A 76 15.51 -11.86 -1.88
C TYR A 76 15.61 -11.72 -0.35
N LEU A 77 15.35 -10.52 0.19
CA LEU A 77 15.38 -10.29 1.62
C LEU A 77 14.33 -11.12 2.37
N VAL A 78 13.12 -11.24 1.80
CA VAL A 78 12.05 -12.09 2.37
C VAL A 78 12.46 -13.55 2.38
N ASP A 79 13.07 -14.05 1.31
CA ASP A 79 13.52 -15.44 1.23
C ASP A 79 14.66 -15.72 2.21
N LEU A 80 15.56 -14.76 2.41
CA LEU A 80 16.62 -14.84 3.43
C LEU A 80 16.04 -14.86 4.85
N ILE A 81 15.00 -14.07 5.12
CA ILE A 81 14.33 -14.08 6.43
C ILE A 81 13.65 -15.43 6.67
N LYS A 82 12.97 -15.99 5.66
CA LYS A 82 12.33 -17.32 5.76
C LYS A 82 13.35 -18.44 5.98
N SER A 83 14.51 -18.39 5.32
CA SER A 83 15.54 -19.41 5.51
C SER A 83 16.14 -19.38 6.92
N LEU A 84 16.26 -18.20 7.54
CA LEU A 84 16.69 -18.09 8.93
C LEU A 84 15.70 -18.74 9.91
N GLU A 85 14.40 -18.65 9.62
CA GLU A 85 13.36 -19.34 10.40
C GLU A 85 13.46 -20.87 10.25
N LEU A 86 13.73 -21.36 9.04
CA LEU A 86 13.94 -22.80 8.79
C LEU A 86 15.15 -23.38 9.53
N ILE A 87 16.18 -22.55 9.77
CA ILE A 87 17.38 -22.93 10.52
C ILE A 87 17.13 -22.92 12.05
N GLY A 88 15.92 -22.55 12.49
CA GLY A 88 15.51 -22.53 13.89
C GLY A 88 15.96 -21.29 14.65
N ILE A 89 16.40 -20.23 13.95
CA ILE A 89 16.73 -18.95 14.57
C ILE A 89 15.44 -18.23 14.92
N ARG A 90 15.23 -17.98 16.21
CA ARG A 90 14.09 -17.19 16.68
C ARG A 90 14.25 -15.72 16.28
N LEU A 91 13.54 -15.32 15.21
CA LEU A 91 13.55 -13.96 14.69
C LEU A 91 12.75 -13.01 15.60
N THR A 92 13.43 -12.43 16.58
CA THR A 92 12.86 -11.32 17.34
C THR A 92 12.82 -10.05 16.49
N LYS A 93 11.90 -9.13 16.82
CA LYS A 93 11.77 -7.83 16.13
C LYS A 93 13.09 -7.06 16.02
N ASN A 94 13.96 -7.16 17.03
CA ASN A 94 15.24 -6.45 17.05
C ASN A 94 16.27 -7.08 16.10
N ILE A 95 16.34 -8.41 16.07
CA ILE A 95 17.20 -9.14 15.14
C ILE A 95 16.76 -8.83 13.70
N LEU A 96 15.46 -8.89 13.44
CA LEU A 96 14.91 -8.60 12.12
C LEU A 96 15.25 -7.18 11.65
N LYS A 97 15.09 -6.17 12.51
CA LYS A 97 15.48 -4.79 12.20
C LYS A 97 16.98 -4.67 11.86
N LYS A 98 17.83 -5.37 12.61
CA LYS A 98 19.28 -5.34 12.40
C LYS A 98 19.65 -5.95 11.04
N VAL A 99 19.13 -7.15 10.75
CA VAL A 99 19.37 -7.85 9.47
C VAL A 99 18.88 -7.01 8.29
N ILE A 100 17.66 -6.46 8.37
CA ILE A 100 17.11 -5.60 7.31
C ILE A 100 17.96 -4.34 7.15
N GLY A 101 18.37 -3.70 8.24
CA GLY A 101 19.20 -2.49 8.20
C GLY A 101 20.57 -2.72 7.57
N GLU A 102 21.23 -3.83 7.92
CA GLU A 102 22.51 -4.23 7.34
C GLU A 102 22.38 -4.52 5.83
N TYR A 103 21.33 -5.26 5.42
CA TYR A 103 21.07 -5.54 4.02
C TYR A 103 20.80 -4.28 3.19
N ILE A 104 19.99 -3.35 3.70
CA ILE A 104 19.74 -2.08 3.00
C ILE A 104 21.04 -1.28 2.86
N THR A 105 21.88 -1.28 3.90
CA THR A 105 23.18 -0.59 3.87
C THR A 105 24.11 -1.20 2.83
N SER A 106 24.22 -2.54 2.76
CA SER A 106 25.07 -3.22 1.78
C SER A 106 24.60 -2.97 0.35
N VAL A 107 23.29 -3.07 0.09
CA VAL A 107 22.70 -2.78 -1.22
C VAL A 107 22.97 -1.33 -1.65
N SER A 108 22.81 -0.38 -0.72
CA SER A 108 23.06 1.04 -0.99
C SER A 108 24.53 1.36 -1.28
N GLN A 109 25.47 0.61 -0.69
CA GLN A 109 26.90 0.76 -0.97
C GLN A 109 27.27 0.20 -2.34
N THR A 110 26.73 -0.97 -2.72
CA THR A 110 26.97 -1.58 -4.03
C THR A 110 26.51 -0.67 -5.18
N GLN A 111 25.39 0.03 -5.00
CA GLN A 111 24.86 0.98 -5.99
C GLN A 111 25.68 2.26 -6.16
N ARG A 112 26.60 2.59 -5.24
CA ARG A 112 27.48 3.78 -5.35
C ARG A 112 28.77 3.49 -6.10
N LEU A 113 29.08 2.21 -6.32
CA LEU A 113 30.31 1.74 -6.95
C LEU A 113 30.10 1.35 -8.43
N THR A 114 28.85 1.34 -8.88
CA THR A 114 28.41 1.10 -10.27
C THR A 114 27.89 2.39 -10.88
#